data_AF-A0A218ZSN5-F1
#
_entry.id   AF-A0A218ZSN5-F1
#
_cell.length_a   1.000
_cell.length_b   1.000
_cell.length_c   1.000
_cell.angle_alpha   90.00
_cell.angle_beta   90.00
_cell.angle_gamma   90.00
#
_symmetry.space_group_name_H-M   'P 1'
#
loop_
_entity.id
_entity.type
_entity.pdbx_description
1 polymer ?
#
loop_
_entity_poly.entity_id
_entity_poly.type
_entity_poly.pdbx_seq_one_letter_code
_entity_poly.pdbx_strand_id
1 'polypeptide(L)'
;MASREDKIQYLETQIENEKIAGSGGANCVGIARKQIELSRLYRATGNVPQSDYALNEALKTLEDPMCISTNESTKLINAIKNFQSNPNMANMQKMPALYRYIGLIILLVGYGGIYLASNYLLLPSDYFLVGILVVFVLSMWIGSALRRRYIRSIRDSQTNTVDSSNDPKFRNP
;
A
#
# COMPACT_ATOMS: atom_id res chain seq x y z
N MET A 1 -5.01 10.91 20.18
CA MET A 1 -4.34 10.16 19.10
C MET A 1 -3.20 9.43 19.77
N ALA A 2 -3.24 8.10 19.86
CA ALA A 2 -2.10 7.35 20.41
C ALA A 2 -0.85 7.69 19.57
N SER A 3 0.25 8.00 20.24
CA SER A 3 1.47 8.42 19.56
C SER A 3 2.02 7.25 18.76
N ARG A 4 2.70 7.51 17.64
CA ARG A 4 3.30 6.43 16.83
C ARG A 4 4.30 5.61 17.65
N GLU A 5 4.91 6.27 18.63
CA GLU A 5 5.82 5.76 19.65
C GLU A 5 5.13 4.72 20.54
N ASP A 6 3.89 4.98 21.00
CA ASP A 6 3.11 4.02 21.80
C ASP A 6 2.88 2.73 21.00
N LYS A 7 2.61 2.87 19.70
CA LYS A 7 2.40 1.73 18.81
C LYS A 7 3.68 0.94 18.55
N ILE A 8 4.83 1.61 18.45
CA ILE A 8 6.14 0.98 18.34
C ILE A 8 6.40 0.14 19.59
N GLN A 9 6.29 0.74 20.77
CA GLN A 9 6.54 0.06 22.05
C GLN A 9 5.60 -1.13 22.27
N TYR A 10 4.33 -0.98 21.89
CA TYR A 10 3.35 -2.07 21.94
C TYR A 10 3.72 -3.25 21.04
N LEU A 11 4.15 -2.97 19.80
CA LEU A 11 4.57 -4.00 18.85
C LEU A 11 5.85 -4.72 19.31
N GLU A 12 6.82 -3.99 19.85
CA GLU A 12 8.05 -4.58 20.42
C GLU A 12 7.74 -5.52 21.58
N THR A 13 6.89 -5.07 22.51
CA THR A 13 6.47 -5.89 23.65
C THR A 13 5.76 -7.16 23.20
N GLN A 14 4.89 -7.06 22.18
CA GLN A 14 4.21 -8.23 21.63
C GLN A 14 5.16 -9.22 20.96
N ILE A 15 6.12 -8.71 20.18
CA ILE A 15 7.12 -9.56 19.52
C ILE A 15 7.93 -10.31 20.57
N GLU A 16 8.36 -9.62 21.63
CA GLU A 16 9.14 -10.22 22.70
C GLU A 16 8.33 -11.29 23.45
N ASN A 17 7.09 -10.96 23.83
CA ASN A 17 6.20 -11.92 24.48
C ASN A 17 5.92 -13.16 23.62
N GLU A 18 5.77 -13.00 22.30
CA GLU A 18 5.58 -14.12 21.38
C GLU A 18 6.85 -14.93 21.12
N LYS A 19 8.02 -14.29 21.13
CA LYS A 19 9.31 -14.99 21.06
C LYS A 19 9.52 -15.86 22.31
N ILE A 20 9.18 -15.34 23.49
CA ILE A 20 9.30 -16.05 24.77
C ILE A 20 8.24 -17.16 24.88
N ALA A 21 6.98 -16.88 24.52
CA ALA A 21 5.88 -17.83 24.64
C ALA A 21 5.90 -18.91 23.54
N GLY A 22 6.49 -18.62 22.39
CA GLY A 22 6.48 -19.45 21.18
C GLY A 22 7.70 -20.34 21.00
N SER A 23 8.20 -20.98 22.07
CA SER A 23 9.46 -21.76 22.12
C SER A 23 9.52 -23.03 21.24
N GLY A 24 8.84 -23.07 20.10
CA GLY A 24 8.79 -24.20 19.18
C GLY A 24 8.46 -23.85 17.72
N GLY A 25 8.71 -22.61 17.29
CA GLY A 25 8.57 -22.23 15.87
C GLY A 25 7.13 -22.16 15.33
N ALA A 26 6.12 -22.31 16.20
CA ALA A 26 4.72 -22.37 15.77
C ALA A 26 4.12 -21.02 15.31
N ASN A 27 4.77 -19.87 15.59
CA ASN A 27 4.23 -18.55 15.26
C ASN A 27 5.23 -17.58 14.61
N CYS A 28 6.26 -18.08 13.93
CA CYS A 28 7.25 -17.22 13.25
C CYS A 28 6.63 -16.35 12.14
N VAL A 29 5.56 -16.79 11.48
CA VAL A 29 4.80 -15.97 10.52
C VAL A 29 4.15 -14.76 11.20
N GLY A 30 3.54 -14.94 12.37
CA GLY A 30 2.93 -13.85 13.14
C GLY A 30 3.97 -12.84 13.61
N ILE A 31 5.09 -13.33 14.16
CA ILE A 31 6.22 -12.51 14.61
C ILE A 31 6.78 -11.70 13.44
N ALA A 32 7.04 -12.33 12.30
CA ALA A 32 7.57 -11.65 11.11
C ALA A 32 6.62 -10.59 10.57
N ARG A 33 5.30 -10.82 10.59
CA ARG A 33 4.30 -9.82 10.19
C ARG A 33 4.36 -8.58 11.08
N LYS A 34 4.48 -8.77 12.40
CA LYS A 34 4.60 -7.64 13.35
C LYS A 34 5.91 -6.88 13.16
N GLN A 35 7.01 -7.58 12.89
CA GLN A 35 8.29 -6.94 12.60
C GLN A 35 8.27 -6.15 11.28
N ILE A 36 7.55 -6.62 10.25
CA ILE A 36 7.31 -5.82 9.03
C ILE A 36 6.44 -4.59 9.32
N GLU A 37 5.47 -4.68 10.23
CA GLU A 37 4.69 -3.51 10.64
C GLU A 37 5.54 -2.52 11.43
N LEU A 38 6.39 -3.02 12.33
CA LEU A 38 7.34 -2.24 13.09
C LEU A 38 8.31 -1.50 12.16
N SER A 39 8.84 -2.18 11.14
CA SER A 39 9.75 -1.53 10.17
C SER A 39 9.08 -0.38 9.43
N ARG A 40 7.81 -0.53 9.03
CA ARG A 40 7.04 0.57 8.41
C ARG A 40 6.88 1.76 9.34
N LEU A 41 6.66 1.53 10.63
CA LEU A 41 6.57 2.61 11.62
C LEU A 41 7.91 3.32 11.79
N TYR A 42 9.00 2.57 11.93
CA TYR A 42 10.35 3.14 12.00
C TYR A 42 10.71 3.96 10.77
N ARG A 43 10.33 3.48 9.59
CA ARG A 43 10.52 4.24 8.35
C ARG A 43 9.68 5.50 8.29
N ALA A 44 8.44 5.44 8.79
CA ALA A 44 7.55 6.58 8.86
C ALA A 44 7.98 7.64 9.88
N THR A 45 8.82 7.29 10.86
CA THR A 45 9.46 8.22 11.80
C THR A 45 10.85 8.68 11.33
N GLY A 46 11.30 8.25 10.14
CA GLY A 46 12.62 8.59 9.59
C GLY A 46 13.78 7.73 10.11
N ASN A 47 13.51 6.77 11.00
CA ASN A 47 14.51 5.85 11.53
C ASN A 47 14.73 4.66 10.58
N VAL A 48 15.40 4.92 9.46
CA VAL A 48 15.73 3.90 8.45
C VAL A 48 16.57 2.75 9.01
N PRO A 49 17.61 2.98 9.84
CA PRO A 49 18.41 1.89 10.40
C PRO A 49 17.60 0.89 11.23
N GLN A 50 16.67 1.35 12.07
CA GLN A 50 15.81 0.45 12.85
C GLN A 50 14.75 -0.24 12.00
N SER A 51 14.28 0.41 10.93
CA SER A 51 13.42 -0.25 9.94
C SER A 51 14.15 -1.44 9.30
N ASP A 52 15.39 -1.25 8.87
CA ASP A 52 16.17 -2.31 8.21
C ASP A 52 16.53 -3.42 9.18
N TYR A 53 16.84 -3.08 10.44
CA TYR A 53 17.01 -4.04 11.52
C TYR A 53 15.77 -4.91 11.72
N ALA A 54 14.58 -4.31 11.81
CA ALA A 54 13.32 -5.03 11.97
C ALA A 54 12.98 -5.93 10.76
N LEU A 55 13.30 -5.50 9.53
CA LEU A 55 13.16 -6.35 8.34
C LEU A 55 14.12 -7.54 8.34
N ASN A 56 15.36 -7.33 8.78
CA ASN A 56 16.36 -8.39 8.89
C ASN A 56 15.98 -9.41 9.97
N GLU A 57 15.50 -8.96 11.12
CA GLU A 57 14.94 -9.85 12.14
C GLU A 57 13.76 -10.66 11.60
N ALA A 58 12.92 -10.05 10.74
CA ALA A 58 11.74 -10.71 10.21
C ALA A 58 12.15 -11.84 9.27
N LEU A 59 13.16 -11.59 8.45
CA LEU A 59 13.75 -12.56 7.55
C LEU A 59 14.42 -13.70 8.33
N LYS A 60 15.23 -13.39 9.35
CA LYS A 60 15.84 -14.40 10.22
C LYS A 60 14.80 -15.30 10.89
N THR A 61 13.71 -14.71 11.39
CA THR A 61 12.62 -15.44 12.05
C THR A 61 11.93 -16.42 11.09
N LEU A 62 11.82 -16.06 9.81
CA LEU A 62 11.22 -16.90 8.77
C LEU A 62 12.20 -17.94 8.19
N GLU A 63 13.51 -17.67 8.23
CA GLU A 63 14.58 -18.57 7.78
C GLU A 63 15.10 -19.50 8.88
N ASP A 64 14.61 -19.34 10.12
CA ASP A 64 14.92 -20.23 11.24
C ASP A 64 14.50 -21.67 10.90
N PRO A 65 15.37 -22.68 11.04
CA PRO A 65 15.03 -24.08 10.76
C PRO A 65 13.89 -24.62 11.65
N MET A 66 13.61 -23.99 12.78
CA MET A 66 12.47 -24.32 13.64
C MET A 66 11.15 -23.77 13.11
N CYS A 67 11.18 -22.84 12.14
CA CYS A 67 10.00 -22.25 11.55
C CYS A 67 9.37 -23.18 10.50
N ILE A 68 8.07 -23.44 10.63
CA ILE A 68 7.35 -24.26 9.66
C ILE A 68 7.27 -23.49 8.33
N SER A 69 7.95 -24.02 7.31
CA SER A 69 7.88 -23.48 5.95
C SER A 69 6.47 -23.68 5.39
N THR A 70 5.80 -22.57 5.10
CA THR A 70 4.46 -22.53 4.51
C THR A 70 4.48 -21.65 3.26
N ASN A 71 3.45 -21.76 2.42
CA ASN A 71 3.28 -20.82 1.30
C ASN A 71 3.23 -19.35 1.77
N GLU A 72 2.79 -19.11 2.99
CA GLU A 72 2.72 -17.78 3.57
C GLU A 72 4.10 -17.24 3.98
N SER A 73 4.94 -18.07 4.63
CA SER A 73 6.31 -17.67 4.98
C SER A 73 7.13 -17.36 3.73
N THR A 74 7.04 -18.17 2.69
CA THR A 74 7.73 -17.91 1.40
C THR A 74 7.28 -16.61 0.75
N LYS A 75 5.98 -16.30 0.77
CA LYS A 75 5.45 -15.01 0.28
C LYS A 75 6.01 -13.82 1.08
N LEU A 76 6.10 -13.97 2.40
CA LEU A 76 6.65 -12.95 3.28
C LEU A 76 8.16 -12.74 3.04
N ILE A 77 8.94 -13.81 2.90
CA ILE A 77 10.37 -13.73 2.55
C ILE A 77 10.56 -12.96 1.24
N ASN A 78 9.80 -13.31 0.20
CA ASN A 78 9.87 -12.61 -1.08
C ASN A 78 9.46 -11.15 -0.97
N ALA A 79 8.44 -10.85 -0.16
CA ALA A 79 8.03 -9.47 0.11
C ALA A 79 9.13 -8.68 0.82
N ILE A 80 9.78 -9.25 1.85
CA ILE A 80 10.89 -8.61 2.58
C ILE A 80 12.06 -8.35 1.63
N LYS A 81 12.48 -9.36 0.85
CA LYS A 81 13.56 -9.21 -0.14
C LYS A 81 13.25 -8.11 -1.17
N ASN A 82 11.99 -8.01 -1.60
CA ASN A 82 11.56 -6.94 -2.49
C ASN A 82 11.56 -5.55 -1.82
N PHE A 83 11.20 -5.45 -0.53
CA PHE A 83 11.29 -4.18 0.21
C PHE A 83 12.75 -3.74 0.40
N GLN A 84 13.67 -4.67 0.63
CA GLN A 84 15.09 -4.38 0.77
C GLN A 84 15.74 -3.97 -0.55
N SER A 85 15.38 -4.64 -1.66
CA SER A 85 15.90 -4.28 -2.99
C SER A 85 15.28 -3.00 -3.55
N ASN A 86 14.05 -2.67 -3.13
CA ASN A 86 13.34 -1.47 -3.57
C ASN A 86 12.88 -0.63 -2.36
N PRO A 87 13.81 0.04 -1.65
CA PRO A 87 13.51 0.83 -0.46
C PRO A 87 12.44 1.89 -0.73
N ASN A 88 12.37 2.46 -1.92
CA ASN A 88 11.40 3.51 -2.26
C ASN A 88 9.97 3.00 -2.51
N MET A 89 9.72 1.68 -2.47
CA MET A 89 8.37 1.11 -2.61
C MET A 89 7.66 0.84 -1.29
N ALA A 90 8.36 0.90 -0.15
CA ALA A 90 7.81 0.56 1.17
C ALA A 90 6.67 1.49 1.63
N ASN A 91 6.51 2.63 0.95
CA ASN A 91 5.62 3.69 1.35
C ASN A 91 4.37 3.77 0.43
N MET A 92 3.95 2.66 -0.19
CA MET A 92 2.66 2.61 -0.89
C MET A 92 1.52 2.81 0.11
N GLN A 93 1.13 4.07 0.33
CA GLN A 93 -0.08 4.42 1.06
C GLN A 93 -1.25 3.62 0.48
N LYS A 94 -2.07 3.00 1.35
CA LYS A 94 -3.29 2.29 0.94
C LYS A 94 -4.08 3.23 0.03
N MET A 95 -4.28 2.82 -1.23
CA MET A 95 -4.98 3.63 -2.22
C MET A 95 -6.38 3.99 -1.67
N PRO A 96 -6.78 5.27 -1.62
CA PRO A 96 -8.06 5.66 -1.05
C PRO A 96 -9.19 4.95 -1.78
N ALA A 97 -10.19 4.47 -1.03
CA ALA A 97 -11.31 3.71 -1.59
C ALA A 97 -12.01 4.44 -2.74
N LEU A 98 -12.05 5.79 -2.69
CA LEU A 98 -12.66 6.63 -3.72
C LEU A 98 -12.04 6.44 -5.11
N TYR A 99 -10.71 6.27 -5.20
CA TYR A 99 -10.02 6.00 -6.46
C TYR A 99 -10.33 4.61 -7.04
N ARG A 100 -10.74 3.67 -6.18
CA ARG A 100 -11.16 2.34 -6.62
C ARG A 100 -12.52 2.38 -7.33
N TYR A 101 -13.41 3.29 -6.94
CA TYR A 101 -14.77 3.39 -7.46
C TYR A 101 -14.98 4.48 -8.52
N ILE A 102 -13.95 5.28 -8.82
CA ILE A 102 -14.05 6.39 -9.79
C ILE A 102 -14.56 5.95 -11.16
N GLY A 103 -14.13 4.78 -11.65
CA GLY A 103 -14.61 4.25 -12.94
C GLY A 103 -16.10 3.89 -12.91
N LEU A 104 -16.59 3.37 -11.78
CA LEU A 104 -17.99 3.01 -11.59
C LEU A 104 -18.87 4.28 -11.50
N ILE A 105 -18.39 5.31 -10.81
CA ILE A 105 -19.08 6.62 -10.74
C ILE A 105 -19.21 7.23 -12.14
N ILE A 106 -18.12 7.25 -12.92
CA ILE A 106 -18.15 7.78 -14.30
C ILE A 106 -19.12 7.00 -15.17
N LEU A 107 -19.14 5.67 -15.05
CA LEU A 107 -20.06 4.81 -15.79
C LEU A 107 -21.52 5.12 -15.44
N LEU A 108 -21.83 5.28 -14.15
CA LEU A 108 -23.19 5.57 -13.68
C LEU A 108 -23.66 6.95 -14.20
N VAL A 109 -22.81 7.97 -14.12
CA VAL A 109 -23.11 9.31 -14.66
C VAL A 109 -23.27 9.28 -16.18
N GLY A 110 -22.38 8.59 -16.89
CA GLY A 110 -22.46 8.47 -18.35
C GLY A 110 -23.70 7.72 -18.82
N TYR A 111 -24.08 6.65 -18.11
CA TYR A 111 -25.33 5.93 -18.38
C TYR A 111 -26.56 6.82 -18.15
N GLY A 112 -26.58 7.57 -17.04
CA GLY A 112 -27.64 8.55 -16.75
C GLY A 112 -27.76 9.63 -17.84
N GLY A 113 -26.63 10.12 -18.35
CA GLY A 113 -26.58 11.07 -19.46
C GLY A 113 -27.17 10.52 -20.75
N ILE A 114 -26.83 9.28 -21.12
CA ILE A 114 -27.39 8.62 -22.31
C ILE A 114 -28.90 8.38 -22.15
N TYR A 115 -29.34 7.96 -20.96
CA TYR A 115 -30.76 7.74 -20.67
C TYR A 115 -31.59 9.02 -20.77
N LEU A 116 -31.07 10.13 -20.26
CA LEU A 116 -31.71 11.44 -20.44
C LEU A 116 -31.70 11.84 -21.92
N ALA A 117 -30.57 11.68 -22.62
CA ALA A 117 -30.49 12.01 -24.04
C ALA A 117 -31.47 11.17 -24.89
N SER A 118 -31.68 9.89 -24.59
CA SER A 118 -32.64 9.07 -25.34
C SER A 118 -34.07 9.54 -25.13
N ASN A 119 -34.43 9.94 -23.91
CA ASN A 119 -35.78 10.42 -23.60
C ASN A 119 -36.07 11.82 -24.14
N TYR A 120 -35.09 12.73 -24.16
CA TYR A 120 -35.30 14.13 -24.54
C TYR A 120 -34.90 14.48 -25.99
N LEU A 121 -33.95 13.76 -26.59
CA LEU A 121 -33.48 14.01 -27.97
C LEU A 121 -34.03 13.03 -29.02
N LEU A 122 -34.93 12.10 -28.66
CA LEU A 122 -35.49 11.11 -29.60
C LEU A 122 -34.40 10.38 -30.40
N LEU A 123 -33.30 10.02 -29.73
CA LEU A 123 -32.22 9.27 -30.37
C LEU A 123 -32.77 7.91 -30.86
N PRO A 124 -32.51 7.53 -32.12
CA PRO A 124 -32.90 6.22 -32.62
C PRO A 124 -32.32 5.12 -31.74
N SER A 125 -33.10 4.06 -31.48
CA SER A 125 -32.74 2.96 -30.58
C SER A 125 -31.39 2.32 -30.91
N ASP A 126 -30.99 2.34 -32.17
CA ASP A 126 -29.75 1.75 -32.67
C ASP A 126 -28.49 2.46 -32.13
N TYR A 127 -28.60 3.74 -31.78
CA TYR A 127 -27.49 4.51 -31.21
C TYR A 127 -27.36 4.36 -29.69
N PHE A 128 -28.39 3.83 -29.01
CA PHE A 128 -28.38 3.67 -27.56
C PHE A 128 -27.30 2.68 -27.11
N LEU A 129 -27.24 1.53 -27.78
CA LEU A 129 -26.29 0.45 -27.46
C LEU A 129 -24.85 0.87 -27.78
N VAL A 130 -24.65 1.56 -28.92
CA VAL A 130 -23.36 2.15 -29.30
C VAL A 130 -22.92 3.21 -28.30
N GLY A 131 -23.84 4.07 -27.84
CA GLY A 131 -23.58 5.09 -26.83
C GLY A 131 -23.08 4.49 -25.52
N ILE A 132 -23.74 3.43 -25.02
CA ILE A 132 -23.31 2.73 -23.79
C ILE A 132 -21.90 2.17 -23.96
N LEU A 133 -21.61 1.55 -25.10
CA LEU A 133 -20.29 0.99 -25.41
C LEU A 133 -19.20 2.05 -25.42
N VAL A 134 -19.48 3.22 -26.02
CA VAL A 134 -18.55 4.37 -26.04
C VAL A 134 -18.30 4.89 -24.62
N VAL A 135 -19.34 5.07 -23.81
CA VAL A 135 -19.21 5.51 -22.41
C VAL A 135 -18.42 4.50 -21.58
N PHE A 136 -18.65 3.21 -21.79
CA PHE A 136 -17.89 2.16 -21.12
C PHE A 136 -16.39 2.26 -21.43
N VAL A 137 -16.02 2.33 -22.71
CA VAL A 137 -14.60 2.45 -23.12
C VAL A 137 -13.97 3.72 -22.58
N LEU A 138 -14.68 4.86 -22.65
CA LEU A 138 -14.19 6.14 -22.11
C LEU A 138 -13.98 6.08 -20.59
N SER A 139 -14.90 5.47 -19.85
CA SER A 139 -14.78 5.31 -18.39
C SER A 139 -13.57 4.46 -18.00
N MET A 140 -13.30 3.39 -18.75
CA MET A 140 -12.11 2.56 -18.57
C MET A 140 -10.82 3.35 -18.86
N TRP A 141 -10.81 4.14 -19.93
CA TRP A 141 -9.64 4.90 -20.35
C TRP A 141 -9.30 6.00 -19.34
N ILE A 142 -10.29 6.77 -18.91
CA ILE A 142 -10.15 7.82 -17.89
C ILE A 142 -9.73 7.22 -16.55
N GLY A 143 -10.34 6.11 -16.12
CA GLY A 143 -9.97 5.42 -14.89
C GLY A 143 -8.51 4.94 -14.91
N SER A 144 -8.05 4.40 -16.04
CA SER A 144 -6.65 3.99 -16.23
C SER A 144 -5.68 5.18 -16.19
N ALA A 145 -6.02 6.29 -16.85
CA ALA A 145 -5.20 7.50 -16.86
C ALA A 145 -5.07 8.13 -15.46
N LEU A 146 -6.19 8.24 -14.73
CA LEU A 146 -6.20 8.78 -13.36
C LEU A 146 -5.38 7.91 -12.41
N ARG A 147 -5.48 6.59 -12.50
CA ARG A 147 -4.68 5.66 -11.69
C ARG A 147 -3.18 5.82 -11.95
N ARG A 148 -2.77 5.95 -13.22
CA ARG A 148 -1.35 6.18 -13.57
C ARG A 148 -0.86 7.53 -13.04
N ARG A 149 -1.65 8.59 -13.15
CA ARG A 149 -1.29 9.92 -12.62
C ARG A 149 -1.17 9.90 -11.09
N TYR A 150 -2.10 9.24 -10.40
CA TYR A 150 -2.06 9.10 -8.95
C TYR A 150 -0.80 8.35 -8.47
N ILE A 151 -0.44 7.24 -9.13
CA ILE A 151 0.77 6.48 -8.81
C ILE A 151 2.03 7.33 -9.02
N ARG A 152 2.09 8.13 -10.10
CA ARG A 152 3.21 9.07 -10.32
C ARG A 152 3.27 10.16 -9.24
N SER A 153 2.14 10.79 -8.93
CA SER A 153 2.08 11.83 -7.90
C SER A 153 2.50 11.33 -6.52
N ILE A 154 2.14 10.10 -6.13
CA ILE A 154 2.66 9.52 -4.87
C ILE A 154 4.17 9.36 -4.92
N ARG A 155 4.72 8.87 -6.03
CA ARG A 155 6.15 8.69 -6.20
C ARG A 155 6.90 10.02 -6.08
N ASP A 156 6.39 11.07 -6.73
CA ASP A 156 7.02 12.39 -6.74
C ASP A 156 6.92 13.08 -5.36
N SER A 157 5.80 12.92 -4.65
CA SER A 157 5.64 13.43 -3.28
C SER A 157 6.58 12.74 -2.29
N GLN A 158 6.95 11.48 -2.53
CA GLN A 158 7.91 10.75 -1.69
C GLN A 158 9.36 11.13 -1.94
N THR A 159 9.73 11.41 -3.19
CA THR A 159 11.07 11.93 -3.50
C THR A 159 11.30 13.32 -2.89
N ASN A 160 10.30 14.20 -2.94
CA ASN A 160 10.42 15.56 -2.42
C ASN A 160 10.47 15.62 -0.87
N THR A 161 9.89 14.65 -0.17
CA THR A 161 9.97 14.59 1.31
C THR A 161 11.32 14.07 1.80
N VAL A 162 12.02 13.24 1.01
CA VAL A 162 13.37 12.77 1.35
C VAL A 162 14.41 13.87 1.15
N ASP A 163 14.28 14.68 0.10
CA ASP A 163 15.21 15.79 -0.13
C ASP A 163 15.07 16.91 0.94
N SER A 164 13.85 17.17 1.41
CA SER A 164 13.63 18.19 2.44
C SER A 164 14.16 17.81 3.83
N SER A 165 14.42 16.52 4.12
CA SER A 165 15.01 16.08 5.40
C SER A 165 16.54 16.11 5.41
N ASN A 166 17.18 16.32 4.25
CA ASN A 166 18.64 16.46 4.12
C ASN A 166 19.08 17.93 4.00
N ASP A 167 18.16 18.88 4.17
CA ASP A 167 18.45 20.30 4.06
C ASP A 167 19.28 20.75 5.29
N PRO A 168 20.56 21.17 5.12
CA PRO A 168 21.45 21.49 6.23
C PRO A 168 21.00 22.69 7.06
N LYS A 169 19.98 23.43 6.61
CA LYS A 169 19.35 24.54 7.35
C LYS A 169 18.62 24.13 8.63
N PHE A 170 18.33 22.84 8.85
CA PHE A 170 17.68 22.35 10.06
C PHE A 170 18.61 21.61 11.03
N ARG A 171 19.92 21.53 10.74
CA ARG A 171 20.91 21.18 11.77
C ARG A 171 21.19 22.42 12.62
N ASN A 172 20.35 22.66 13.62
CA ASN A 172 20.71 23.59 14.69
C ASN A 172 21.93 23.03 15.45
N PRO A 173 22.86 23.91 15.87
CA PRO A 173 24.09 23.56 16.56
C PRO A 173 23.88 22.94 17.94
#